data_AF-A0A530ZIH7-F1
#
_entry.id   AF-A0A530ZIH7-F1
#
_cell.length_a   1.000
_cell.length_b   1.000
_cell.length_c   1.000
_cell.angle_alpha   90.00
_cell.angle_beta   90.00
_cell.angle_gamma   90.00
#
_symmetry.space_group_name_H-M   'P 1'
#
loop_
_entity.id
_entity.type
_entity.pdbx_description
1 polymer ?
#
loop_
_entity_poly.entity_id
_entity_poly.type
_entity_poly.pdbx_seq_one_letter_code
_entity_poly.pdbx_strand_id
1 'polypeptide(L)'
;MSDPRLASLVVVVCSLCAMPSFAAESSYVYCDNGLRCFKAPCPSNSALDLATGAIIKGVSIDPSGLPQADKAITGLSDALYAGKIVVRGSIEHRTQIITGKDYSVPWLVATRIVRTAKDSERKHCSSH
;
A
#
# COMPACT_ATOMS: atom_id res chain seq x y z
N MET A 1 32.95 64.13 -8.11
CA MET A 1 33.30 62.74 -7.75
C MET A 1 32.04 62.06 -7.27
N SER A 2 31.78 60.88 -7.84
CA SER A 2 30.53 60.13 -7.73
C SER A 2 30.71 59.00 -6.73
N ASP A 3 29.76 58.82 -5.81
CA ASP A 3 29.70 57.66 -4.91
C ASP A 3 28.27 57.11 -4.90
N PRO A 4 27.99 55.97 -5.55
CA PRO A 4 26.72 55.29 -5.41
C PRO A 4 26.76 54.41 -4.15
N ARG A 5 25.99 54.77 -3.12
CA ARG A 5 25.78 53.91 -1.96
C ARG A 5 25.03 52.65 -2.41
N LEU A 6 25.75 51.53 -2.50
CA LEU A 6 25.23 50.20 -2.76
C LEU A 6 24.22 49.80 -1.67
N ALA A 7 22.94 49.76 -2.04
CA ALA A 7 21.90 49.13 -1.24
C ALA A 7 22.01 47.60 -1.40
N SER A 8 22.46 46.93 -0.34
CA SER A 8 22.63 45.47 -0.33
C SER A 8 21.27 44.80 -0.09
N LEU A 9 20.66 44.27 -1.16
CA LEU A 9 19.45 43.45 -1.09
C LEU A 9 19.82 42.03 -0.63
N VAL A 10 19.47 41.67 0.61
CA VAL A 10 19.59 40.30 1.12
C VAL A 10 18.39 39.49 0.64
N VAL A 11 18.60 38.69 -0.41
CA VAL A 11 17.61 37.71 -0.87
C VAL A 11 17.77 36.45 -0.03
N VAL A 12 16.85 36.23 0.92
CA VAL A 12 16.75 34.96 1.67
C VAL A 12 16.10 33.92 0.77
N VAL A 13 16.91 33.04 0.18
CA VAL A 13 16.42 31.85 -0.55
C VAL A 13 16.12 30.77 0.48
N CYS A 14 14.85 30.61 0.86
CA CYS A 14 14.40 29.44 1.61
C CYS A 14 14.40 28.23 0.68
N SER A 15 15.41 27.37 0.79
CA SER A 15 15.42 26.05 0.16
C SER A 15 14.28 25.20 0.72
N LEU A 16 13.22 25.02 -0.06
CA LEU A 16 12.18 24.03 0.20
C LEU A 16 12.81 22.64 -0.01
N CYS A 17 13.25 21.99 1.06
CA CYS A 17 13.58 20.57 1.03
C CYS A 17 12.30 19.80 0.68
N ALA A 18 12.16 19.40 -0.58
CA ALA A 18 11.18 18.40 -0.99
C ALA A 18 11.58 17.07 -0.34
N MET A 19 11.02 16.78 0.84
CA MET A 19 11.18 15.47 1.45
C MET A 19 10.45 14.45 0.57
N PRO A 20 11.09 13.35 0.15
CA PRO A 20 10.39 12.28 -0.53
C PRO A 20 9.30 11.74 0.39
N SER A 21 8.06 11.78 -0.08
CA SER A 21 6.93 11.17 0.60
C SER A 21 7.07 9.66 0.50
N PHE A 22 7.81 9.05 1.43
CA PHE A 22 7.78 7.61 1.61
C PHE A 22 6.33 7.21 1.94
N ALA A 23 5.74 6.34 1.12
CA ALA A 23 4.43 5.77 1.42
C ALA A 23 4.50 5.14 2.81
N ALA A 24 3.65 5.60 3.73
CA ALA A 24 3.72 5.18 5.11
C ALA A 24 3.51 3.66 5.21
N GLU A 25 4.47 2.97 5.84
CA GLU A 25 4.29 1.56 6.14
C GLU A 25 3.23 1.38 7.24
N SER A 26 2.39 0.36 7.09
CA SER A 26 1.49 -0.12 8.13
C SER A 26 1.45 -1.66 8.14
N SER A 27 0.64 -2.21 9.03
CA SER A 27 0.32 -3.65 9.08
C SER A 27 -1.08 -3.87 8.55
N TYR A 28 -1.23 -4.87 7.68
CA TYR A 28 -2.45 -5.14 6.95
C TYR A 28 -2.88 -6.59 7.07
N VAL A 29 -4.20 -6.81 7.04
CA VAL A 29 -4.79 -8.10 6.72
C VAL A 29 -5.40 -8.02 5.34
N TYR A 30 -4.76 -8.69 4.39
CA TYR A 30 -5.22 -8.82 3.02
C TYR A 30 -6.23 -9.96 2.91
N CYS A 31 -7.29 -9.79 2.12
CA CYS A 31 -8.28 -10.82 1.85
C CYS A 31 -8.67 -10.81 0.38
N ASP A 32 -8.97 -12.00 -0.13
CA ASP A 32 -9.80 -12.22 -1.31
C ASP A 32 -11.17 -12.73 -0.86
N ASN A 33 -12.24 -12.08 -1.30
CA ASN A 33 -13.61 -12.48 -0.99
C ASN A 33 -14.12 -13.62 -1.88
N GLY A 34 -13.28 -14.17 -2.77
CA GLY A 34 -13.59 -15.32 -3.62
C GLY A 34 -14.54 -15.00 -4.79
N LEU A 35 -14.95 -13.74 -4.96
CA LEU A 35 -15.81 -13.34 -6.06
C LEU A 35 -15.01 -13.32 -7.35
N ARG A 36 -15.37 -14.20 -8.28
CA ARG A 36 -14.82 -14.17 -9.64
C ARG A 36 -15.26 -12.89 -10.33
N CYS A 37 -14.30 -12.14 -10.84
CA CYS A 37 -14.57 -10.89 -11.52
C CYS A 37 -15.30 -11.12 -12.84
N PHE A 38 -16.48 -10.53 -12.98
CA PHE A 38 -17.21 -10.52 -14.24
C PHE A 38 -16.85 -9.31 -15.12
N LYS A 39 -16.60 -8.15 -14.50
CA LYS A 39 -16.23 -6.91 -15.18
C LYS A 39 -15.29 -6.09 -14.30
N ALA A 40 -14.16 -5.69 -14.84
CA ALA A 40 -13.16 -4.92 -14.12
C ALA A 40 -13.56 -3.43 -13.98
N PRO A 41 -13.07 -2.69 -12.97
CA PRO A 41 -12.16 -3.14 -11.90
C PRO A 41 -12.87 -4.04 -10.88
N CYS A 42 -12.20 -5.10 -10.46
CA CYS A 42 -12.75 -6.15 -9.59
C CYS A 42 -12.43 -5.82 -8.13
N PRO A 43 -13.41 -5.47 -7.28
CA PRO A 43 -13.14 -5.17 -5.88
C PRO A 43 -13.01 -6.44 -5.02
N SER A 44 -12.69 -7.60 -5.62
CA SER A 44 -12.68 -8.89 -4.93
C SER A 44 -11.66 -8.95 -3.79
N ASN A 45 -10.61 -8.15 -3.90
CA ASN A 45 -9.56 -8.08 -2.90
C ASN A 45 -9.70 -6.84 -2.02
N SER A 46 -9.35 -6.98 -0.74
CA SER A 46 -9.30 -5.86 0.19
C SER A 46 -8.16 -5.99 1.19
N ALA A 47 -7.76 -4.87 1.78
CA ALA A 47 -6.79 -4.83 2.88
C ALA A 47 -7.38 -4.03 4.04
N LEU A 48 -7.44 -4.64 5.21
CA LEU A 48 -7.69 -3.94 6.47
C LEU A 48 -6.36 -3.37 6.97
N ASP A 49 -6.27 -2.05 7.08
CA ASP A 49 -5.17 -1.39 7.79
C ASP A 49 -5.40 -1.50 9.30
N LEU A 50 -4.49 -2.18 10.00
CA LEU A 50 -4.60 -2.40 11.45
C LEU A 50 -4.30 -1.15 12.28
N ALA A 51 -3.63 -0.15 11.72
CA ALA A 51 -3.37 1.11 12.41
C ALA A 51 -4.61 2.00 12.45
N THR A 52 -5.37 2.04 11.35
CA THR A 52 -6.52 2.95 11.18
C THR A 52 -7.88 2.27 11.28
N GLY A 53 -7.93 0.94 11.11
CA GLY A 53 -9.16 0.17 10.98
C GLY A 53 -9.85 0.31 9.62
N ALA A 54 -9.23 1.01 8.66
CA ALA A 54 -9.82 1.24 7.34
C ALA A 54 -9.72 0.00 6.45
N ILE A 55 -10.78 -0.28 5.68
CA ILE A 55 -10.79 -1.34 4.66
C ILE A 55 -10.60 -0.71 3.28
N ILE A 56 -9.49 -1.02 2.64
CA ILE A 56 -9.14 -0.57 1.28
C ILE A 56 -9.61 -1.64 0.30
N LYS A 57 -10.55 -1.30 -0.59
CA LYS A 57 -11.12 -2.24 -1.57
C LYS A 57 -10.37 -2.19 -2.91
N GLY A 58 -10.44 -3.29 -3.67
CA GLY A 58 -9.81 -3.40 -4.98
C GLY A 58 -8.28 -3.35 -4.93
N VAL A 59 -7.70 -3.80 -3.81
CA VAL A 59 -6.25 -3.75 -3.61
C VAL A 59 -5.60 -5.02 -4.16
N SER A 60 -4.55 -4.87 -4.96
CA SER A 60 -3.68 -5.98 -5.35
C SER A 60 -2.57 -6.15 -4.32
N ILE A 61 -1.99 -7.33 -4.18
CA ILE A 61 -0.82 -7.55 -3.33
C ILE A 61 0.42 -7.87 -4.15
N ASP A 62 1.53 -7.25 -3.78
CA ASP A 62 2.87 -7.52 -4.31
C ASP A 62 3.74 -8.14 -3.20
N PRO A 63 3.84 -9.48 -3.14
CA PRO A 63 4.67 -10.17 -2.16
C PRO A 63 6.14 -10.28 -2.59
N SER A 64 6.55 -9.65 -3.70
CA SER A 64 7.94 -9.77 -4.20
C SER A 64 8.97 -9.24 -3.21
N GLY A 65 8.60 -8.26 -2.37
CA GLY A 65 9.42 -7.69 -1.31
C GLY A 65 9.60 -8.58 -0.08
N LEU A 66 8.87 -9.70 0.04
CA LEU A 66 8.99 -10.59 1.20
C LEU A 66 10.37 -11.28 1.23
N PRO A 67 10.99 -11.42 2.42
CA PRO A 67 12.20 -12.22 2.62
C PRO A 67 12.01 -13.68 2.20
N GLN A 68 13.09 -14.35 1.83
CA GLN A 68 13.03 -15.76 1.39
C GLN A 68 12.45 -16.69 2.48
N ALA A 69 12.75 -16.42 3.75
CA ALA A 69 12.19 -17.18 4.88
C ALA A 69 10.66 -17.09 4.94
N ASP A 70 10.10 -15.91 4.69
CA ASP A 70 8.65 -15.69 4.65
C ASP A 70 8.02 -16.36 3.41
N LYS A 71 8.70 -16.29 2.26
CA LYS A 71 8.27 -16.94 1.01
C LYS A 71 8.29 -18.47 1.09
N ALA A 72 9.13 -19.05 1.94
CA ALA A 72 9.26 -20.48 2.12
C ALA A 72 8.13 -21.12 2.95
N ILE A 73 7.23 -20.31 3.53
CA ILE A 73 6.08 -20.81 4.29
C ILE A 73 5.14 -21.59 3.35
N THR A 74 4.94 -22.88 3.64
CA THR A 74 3.98 -23.71 2.92
C THR A 74 2.57 -23.16 3.07
N GLY A 75 1.85 -23.01 1.95
CA GLY A 75 0.50 -22.45 1.96
C GLY A 75 0.46 -20.93 2.20
N LEU A 76 1.57 -20.21 1.96
CA LEU A 76 1.62 -18.75 2.11
C LEU A 76 0.49 -18.05 1.34
N SER A 77 0.27 -18.42 0.08
CA SER A 77 -0.81 -17.84 -0.73
C SER A 77 -2.16 -18.03 -0.04
N ASP A 78 -2.52 -19.26 0.34
CA ASP A 78 -3.79 -19.53 1.01
C ASP A 78 -3.92 -18.78 2.34
N ALA A 79 -2.84 -18.70 3.11
CA ALA A 79 -2.81 -17.94 4.35
C ALA A 79 -2.98 -16.44 4.13
N LEU A 80 -2.39 -15.90 3.06
CA LEU A 80 -2.49 -14.49 2.69
C LEU A 80 -3.88 -14.15 2.15
N TYR A 81 -4.38 -14.87 1.15
CA TYR A 81 -5.66 -14.61 0.50
C TYR A 81 -6.85 -14.87 1.44
N ALA A 82 -6.72 -15.79 2.40
CA ALA A 82 -7.73 -15.99 3.44
C ALA A 82 -7.56 -15.03 4.64
N GLY A 83 -6.64 -14.06 4.61
CA GLY A 83 -6.40 -13.13 5.72
C GLY A 83 -6.01 -13.79 7.03
N LYS A 84 -5.31 -14.93 6.98
CA LYS A 84 -4.81 -15.65 8.15
C LYS A 84 -3.49 -15.09 8.67
N ILE A 85 -2.82 -14.22 7.92
CA ILE A 85 -1.58 -13.57 8.32
C ILE A 85 -1.68 -12.05 8.23
N VAL A 86 -0.91 -11.38 9.08
CA VAL A 86 -0.67 -9.95 9.03
C VAL A 86 0.63 -9.72 8.27
N VAL A 87 0.56 -8.88 7.24
CA VAL A 87 1.72 -8.44 6.47
C VAL A 87 2.01 -6.98 6.76
N ARG A 88 3.29 -6.63 6.81
CA ARG A 88 3.72 -5.23 6.84
C ARG A 88 4.06 -4.80 5.42
N GLY A 89 3.79 -3.55 5.10
CA GLY A 89 4.03 -3.00 3.78
C GLY A 89 3.49 -1.59 3.64
N SER A 90 3.45 -1.10 2.41
CA SER A 90 2.90 0.20 2.05
C SER A 90 1.83 0.05 0.96
N ILE A 91 0.90 1.00 0.90
CA ILE A 91 -0.05 1.10 -0.22
C ILE A 91 0.54 2.04 -1.27
N GLU A 92 0.79 1.50 -2.44
CA GLU A 92 1.22 2.23 -3.64
C GLU A 92 0.09 2.27 -4.66
N HIS A 93 -0.06 3.40 -5.35
CA HIS A 93 -1.00 3.49 -6.47
C HIS A 93 -0.26 3.24 -7.78
N ARG A 94 -0.65 2.19 -8.49
CA ARG A 94 -0.06 1.83 -9.79
C ARG A 94 -1.08 1.99 -10.90
N THR A 95 -0.67 2.58 -12.01
CA THR A 95 -1.50 2.71 -13.20
C THR A 95 -1.55 1.36 -13.93
N GLN A 96 -2.76 0.90 -14.24
CA GLN A 96 -2.99 -0.28 -15.07
C GLN A 96 -3.96 0.03 -16.20
N ILE A 97 -3.69 -0.56 -17.37
CA ILE A 97 -4.61 -0.53 -18.50
C ILE A 97 -5.58 -1.70 -18.34
N ILE A 98 -6.84 -1.38 -18.06
CA ILE A 98 -7.93 -2.35 -17.93
C ILE A 98 -8.95 -2.02 -19.01
N THR A 99 -9.25 -2.97 -19.91
CA THR A 99 -10.21 -2.75 -21.02
C THR A 99 -9.90 -1.52 -21.88
N GLY A 100 -8.62 -1.19 -22.08
CA GLY A 100 -8.17 -0.05 -22.89
C GLY A 100 -8.25 1.32 -22.20
N LYS A 101 -8.51 1.37 -20.88
CA LYS A 101 -8.49 2.61 -20.09
C LYS A 101 -7.49 2.51 -18.95
N ASP A 102 -6.88 3.64 -18.61
CA ASP A 102 -5.98 3.75 -17.46
C ASP A 102 -6.77 3.83 -16.15
N TYR A 103 -6.41 2.97 -15.19
CA TYR A 103 -6.93 2.99 -13.83
C TYR A 103 -5.77 3.05 -12.85
N SER A 104 -5.85 3.98 -11.89
CA SER A 104 -4.97 3.96 -10.72
C SER A 104 -5.56 2.97 -9.71
N VAL A 105 -4.86 1.85 -9.51
CA VAL A 105 -5.28 0.80 -8.57
C VAL A 105 -4.32 0.75 -7.38
N PRO A 106 -4.83 0.53 -6.16
CA PRO A 106 -3.97 0.40 -4.98
C PRO A 106 -3.30 -0.97 -4.96
N TRP A 107 -2.03 -0.99 -4.58
CA TRP A 107 -1.16 -2.15 -4.47
C TRP A 107 -0.54 -2.17 -3.08
N LEU A 108 -0.79 -3.23 -2.33
CA LEU A 108 -0.11 -3.50 -1.06
C LEU A 108 1.25 -4.14 -1.36
N VAL A 109 2.33 -3.37 -1.22
CA VAL A 109 3.70 -3.85 -1.38
C VAL A 109 4.17 -4.43 -0.05
N ALA A 110 4.18 -5.76 0.04
CA ALA A 110 4.48 -6.46 1.28
C ALA A 110 5.99 -6.62 1.48
N THR A 111 6.48 -6.20 2.64
CA THR A 111 7.90 -6.20 3.01
C THR A 111 8.26 -7.26 4.04
N ARG A 112 7.30 -7.73 4.84
CA ARG A 112 7.47 -8.86 5.77
C ARG A 112 6.15 -9.43 6.27
N ILE A 113 6.19 -10.67 6.74
CA ILE A 113 5.12 -11.25 7.56
C ILE A 113 5.36 -10.88 9.02
N VAL A 114 4.31 -10.43 9.71
CA VAL A 114 4.40 -9.98 11.11
C VAL A 114 4.02 -11.09 12.07
N ARG A 115 2.85 -11.70 11.83
CA ARG A 115 2.24 -12.73 12.69
C ARG A 115 1.00 -13.34 12.03
N THR A 116 0.43 -14.36 12.66
CA THR A 116 -0.94 -14.79 12.38
C THR A 116 -1.95 -13.68 12.73
N ALA A 117 -2.96 -13.51 11.89
CA ALA A 117 -4.07 -12.59 12.12
C ALA A 117 -5.02 -13.13 13.19
N LYS A 118 -5.63 -12.24 13.96
CA LYS A 118 -6.69 -12.58 14.91
C LYS A 118 -8.00 -12.80 14.16
N ASP A 119 -8.91 -13.59 14.72
CA ASP A 119 -10.22 -13.81 14.11
C ASP A 119 -11.01 -12.49 13.94
N SER A 120 -10.87 -11.54 14.86
CA SER A 120 -11.47 -10.20 14.74
C SER A 120 -10.91 -9.40 13.57
N GLU A 121 -9.62 -9.58 13.24
CA GLU A 121 -8.93 -8.90 12.14
C GLU A 121 -9.24 -9.55 10.79
N ARG A 122 -9.61 -10.85 10.77
CA ARG A 122 -10.01 -11.58 9.55
C ARG A 122 -11.51 -11.45 9.26
N LYS A 123 -12.31 -10.89 10.16
CA LYS A 123 -13.78 -10.85 10.05
C LYS A 123 -14.28 -10.19 8.75
N HIS A 124 -13.54 -9.21 8.21
CA HIS A 124 -13.89 -8.58 6.93
C HIS A 124 -13.63 -9.46 5.71
N CYS A 125 -12.80 -10.52 5.83
CA CYS A 125 -12.56 -11.43 4.71
C CYS A 125 -13.81 -12.25 4.34
N SER A 126 -14.73 -12.48 5.29
CA SER A 126 -15.93 -13.29 5.09
C SER A 126 -17.21 -12.47 4.97
N SER A 127 -17.13 -11.14 4.94
CA SER A 127 -18.32 -10.29 4.84
C SER A 127 -18.77 -10.16 3.39
N HIS A 128 -19.66 -11.06 2.97
CA HIS A 128 -20.62 -10.81 1.88
C HIS A 128 -21.89 -11.63 2.08
#